data_AF-A0A7C6SJI2-F1
#
_entry.id   AF-A0A7C6SJI2-F1
#
_cell.length_a   1.000
_cell.length_b   1.000
_cell.length_c   1.000
_cell.angle_alpha   90.00
_cell.angle_beta   90.00
_cell.angle_gamma   90.00
#
_symmetry.space_group_name_H-M   'P 1'
#
loop_
_entity.id
_entity.type
_entity.pdbx_description
1 polymer ?
#
loop_
_entity_poly.entity_id
_entity_poly.type
_entity_poly.pdbx_seq_one_letter_code
_entity_poly.pdbx_strand_id
1 'polypeptide(L)'
;MLDMYKGVVNSPETTITNDINNTDTIIYVLDETRVPTDLPNLMTLGTGTNSETVKILSITGNAITVVRGFQGVAKSWNAGTIIARNFTEYDYNALKENIT
;
A
#
# COMPACT_ATOMS: atom_id res chain seq x y z
N MET A 1 0.53 -14.01 -17.36
CA MET A 1 0.30 -14.21 -15.91
C MET A 1 0.71 -12.93 -15.20
N LEU A 2 -0.19 -12.30 -14.46
CA LEU A 2 0.09 -11.12 -13.64
C LEU A 2 0.58 -11.56 -12.26
N ASP A 3 1.48 -10.79 -11.66
CA ASP A 3 1.94 -11.04 -10.30
C ASP A 3 0.76 -10.94 -9.34
N MET A 4 0.57 -11.94 -8.47
CA MET A 4 -0.41 -11.91 -7.39
C MET A 4 0.27 -11.59 -6.07
N TYR A 5 -0.28 -10.62 -5.34
CA TYR A 5 0.29 -10.18 -4.06
C TYR A 5 -0.43 -10.82 -2.89
N LYS A 6 0.34 -11.40 -1.96
CA LYS A 6 -0.22 -12.06 -0.77
C LYS A 6 -1.03 -11.08 0.08
N GLY A 7 -2.25 -11.48 0.46
CA GLY A 7 -3.07 -10.74 1.42
C GLY A 7 -2.56 -10.89 2.85
N VAL A 8 -3.10 -10.07 3.77
CA VAL A 8 -2.80 -10.15 5.20
C VAL A 8 -4.09 -10.43 5.96
N VAL A 9 -4.04 -11.35 6.92
CA VAL A 9 -5.20 -11.75 7.74
C VAL A 9 -5.79 -10.52 8.43
N ASN A 10 -7.10 -10.31 8.27
CA ASN A 10 -7.87 -9.18 8.81
C ASN A 10 -7.47 -7.79 8.31
N SER A 11 -6.59 -7.67 7.31
CA SER A 11 -6.16 -6.37 6.74
C SER A 11 -5.87 -5.30 7.80
N PRO A 12 -4.94 -5.57 8.74
CA PRO A 12 -4.70 -4.65 9.84
C PRO A 12 -4.26 -3.28 9.32
N GLU A 13 -4.78 -2.25 9.96
CA GLU A 13 -4.48 -0.86 9.61
C GLU A 13 -3.31 -0.33 10.44
N THR A 14 -2.55 0.58 9.85
CA THR A 14 -1.63 1.48 10.54
C THR A 14 -1.81 2.89 9.98
N THR A 15 -1.06 3.87 10.47
CA THR A 15 -1.11 5.24 9.98
C THR A 15 0.27 5.74 9.59
N ILE A 16 0.34 6.69 8.67
CA ILE A 16 1.60 7.37 8.35
C ILE A 16 1.95 8.36 9.46
N THR A 17 3.22 8.49 9.83
CA THR A 17 3.64 9.36 10.94
C THR A 17 4.01 10.77 10.51
N ASN A 18 4.20 11.00 9.21
CA ASN A 18 4.67 12.26 8.64
C ASN A 18 3.75 12.69 7.50
N ASP A 19 3.65 13.99 7.29
CA ASP A 19 3.09 14.52 6.04
C ASP A 19 3.98 14.10 4.88
N ILE A 20 3.36 13.70 3.78
CA ILE A 20 4.05 13.34 2.53
C ILE A 20 3.42 14.08 1.36
N ASN A 21 4.21 14.37 0.34
CA ASN A 21 3.77 14.88 -0.96
C ASN A 21 3.61 13.72 -1.97
N ASN A 22 3.26 14.06 -3.21
CA ASN A 22 3.00 13.10 -4.29
C ASN A 22 4.26 12.43 -4.88
N THR A 23 5.45 12.94 -4.58
CA THR A 23 6.74 12.42 -5.06
C THR A 23 7.52 11.64 -4.02
N ASP A 24 7.10 11.70 -2.74
CA ASP A 24 7.78 10.97 -1.68
C ASP A 24 7.64 9.45 -1.85
N THR A 25 8.78 8.77 -1.85
CA THR A 25 8.92 7.32 -2.04
C THR A 25 9.25 6.58 -0.75
N ILE A 26 9.47 7.30 0.35
CA ILE A 26 9.63 6.75 1.70
C ILE A 26 8.46 7.23 2.53
N ILE A 27 7.72 6.29 3.10
CA ILE A 27 6.62 6.56 4.02
C ILE A 27 7.00 5.98 5.37
N TYR A 28 6.85 6.76 6.43
CA TYR A 28 7.01 6.27 7.80
C TYR A 28 5.66 5.85 8.35
N VAL A 29 5.56 4.63 8.88
CA VAL A 29 4.32 4.09 9.48
C VAL A 29 4.43 4.03 11.01
N LEU A 30 3.29 4.05 11.69
CA LEU A 30 3.23 4.00 13.15
C LEU A 30 3.58 2.62 13.71
N ASP A 31 3.15 1.57 13.01
CA ASP A 31 3.35 0.16 13.38
C ASP A 31 3.69 -0.63 12.12
N GLU A 32 4.98 -0.94 11.95
CA GLU A 32 5.50 -1.70 10.81
C GLU A 32 5.05 -3.15 10.80
N THR A 33 4.62 -3.70 11.93
CA THR A 33 4.16 -5.09 12.01
C THR A 33 2.84 -5.31 11.26
N ARG A 34 2.15 -4.22 10.87
CA ARG A 34 0.92 -4.25 10.06
C ARG A 34 1.20 -4.22 8.55
N VAL A 35 2.45 -3.99 8.15
CA VAL A 35 2.87 -3.98 6.75
C VAL A 35 3.13 -5.43 6.29
N PRO A 36 2.69 -5.83 5.08
CA PRO A 36 3.00 -7.17 4.55
C PRO A 36 4.51 -7.41 4.46
N THR A 37 4.98 -8.56 4.98
CA THR A 37 6.41 -8.93 4.96
C THR A 37 6.85 -9.63 3.67
N ASP A 38 5.89 -10.14 2.88
CA ASP A 38 6.13 -10.74 1.57
C ASP A 38 6.18 -9.63 0.52
N LEU A 39 7.39 -9.24 0.11
CA LEU A 39 7.65 -8.07 -0.73
C LEU A 39 8.13 -8.48 -2.14
N PRO A 40 7.76 -7.73 -3.19
CA PRO A 40 6.93 -6.52 -3.15
C PRO A 40 5.45 -6.83 -2.85
N ASN A 41 4.72 -5.87 -2.29
CA ASN A 41 3.28 -6.02 -1.97
C ASN A 41 2.51 -4.72 -2.20
N LEU A 42 1.18 -4.75 -2.07
CA LEU A 42 0.32 -3.57 -2.22
C LEU A 42 -0.19 -3.09 -0.87
N MET A 43 -0.38 -1.78 -0.73
CA MET A 43 -1.18 -1.21 0.35
C MET A 43 -2.01 -0.06 -0.20
N THR A 44 -3.16 0.20 0.39
CA THR A 44 -4.02 1.34 0.08
C THR A 44 -3.81 2.42 1.12
N LEU A 45 -3.47 3.62 0.65
CA LEU A 45 -3.28 4.82 1.45
C LEU A 45 -4.54 5.69 1.36
N GLY A 46 -5.09 6.05 2.52
CA GLY A 46 -6.36 6.73 2.68
C GLY A 46 -7.58 5.82 2.55
N THR A 47 -8.77 6.43 2.60
CA THR A 47 -10.06 5.71 2.54
C THR A 47 -10.99 6.33 1.50
N GLY A 48 -12.00 5.55 1.09
CA GLY A 48 -13.01 5.99 0.11
C GLY A 48 -12.45 6.24 -1.29
N THR A 49 -13.16 7.07 -2.06
CA THR A 49 -12.88 7.37 -3.48
C THR A 49 -11.58 8.14 -3.70
N ASN A 50 -11.01 8.69 -2.63
CA ASN A 50 -9.84 9.54 -2.65
C ASN A 50 -8.55 8.78 -2.32
N SER A 51 -8.61 7.46 -2.13
CA SER A 51 -7.44 6.63 -1.81
C SER A 51 -6.51 6.41 -3.02
N GLU A 52 -5.28 6.02 -2.75
CA GLU A 52 -4.36 5.48 -3.76
C GLU A 52 -3.83 4.11 -3.32
N THR A 53 -3.51 3.26 -4.29
CA THR A 53 -2.74 2.04 -4.04
C THR A 53 -1.27 2.33 -4.26
N VAL A 54 -0.43 1.96 -3.29
CA VAL A 54 1.02 2.02 -3.35
C VAL A 54 1.59 0.61 -3.42
N LYS A 55 2.71 0.45 -4.13
CA LYS A 55 3.47 -0.81 -4.15
C LYS A 55 4.67 -0.71 -3.22
N ILE A 56 4.69 -1.51 -2.17
CA ILE A 56 5.77 -1.60 -1.19
C ILE A 56 6.91 -2.43 -1.78
N LEU A 57 8.13 -1.90 -1.70
CA LEU A 57 9.36 -2.52 -2.24
C LEU A 57 10.27 -3.07 -1.14
N SER A 58 10.41 -2.33 -0.03
CA SER A 58 11.27 -2.69 1.10
C SER A 58 10.75 -2.08 2.40
N ILE A 59 11.10 -2.71 3.52
CA ILE A 59 10.80 -2.25 4.87
C ILE A 59 12.14 -2.12 5.62
N THR A 60 12.36 -1.01 6.32
CA THR A 60 13.54 -0.77 7.16
C THR A 60 13.10 -0.07 8.44
N GLY A 61 12.91 -0.86 9.50
CA GLY A 61 12.23 -0.38 10.72
C GLY A 61 10.81 0.08 10.36
N ASN A 62 10.47 1.30 10.71
CA ASN A 62 9.18 1.91 10.41
C ASN A 62 9.12 2.64 9.05
N ALA A 63 10.23 2.70 8.30
CA ALA A 63 10.26 3.27 6.96
C ALA A 63 9.93 2.20 5.92
N ILE A 64 8.93 2.47 5.08
CA ILE A 64 8.59 1.65 3.92
C ILE A 64 8.92 2.39 2.63
N THR A 65 9.64 1.74 1.73
CA THR A 65 9.94 2.26 0.39
C THR A 65 8.83 1.85 -0.56
N VAL A 66 8.27 2.79 -1.30
CA VAL A 66 7.08 2.59 -2.12
C VAL A 66 7.20 3.15 -3.52
N VAL A 67 6.48 2.53 -4.46
CA VAL A 67 6.02 3.18 -5.70
C VAL A 67 4.64 3.76 -5.44
N ARG A 68 4.50 5.08 -5.65
CA ARG A 68 3.26 5.84 -5.48
C ARG A 68 2.35 5.70 -6.69
N GLY A 69 1.04 5.87 -6.50
CA GLY A 69 0.07 5.81 -7.59
C GLY A 69 0.13 4.52 -8.42
N PHE A 70 0.41 3.37 -7.80
CA PHE A 70 0.37 2.08 -8.47
C PHE A 70 -1.04 1.83 -9.06
N GLN A 71 -2.07 2.19 -8.31
CA GLN A 71 -3.40 2.49 -8.84
C GLN A 71 -3.94 3.76 -8.18
N GLY A 72 -4.71 4.55 -8.92
CA GLY A 72 -5.14 5.88 -8.50
C GLY A 72 -4.08 6.94 -8.74
N VAL A 73 -4.23 8.11 -8.10
CA VAL A 73 -3.34 9.27 -8.31
C VAL A 73 -2.55 9.57 -7.05
N ALA A 74 -1.23 9.57 -7.16
CA ALA A 74 -0.34 9.97 -6.08
C ALA A 74 -0.61 11.42 -5.67
N LYS A 75 -0.76 11.66 -4.37
CA LYS A 75 -1.06 13.00 -3.83
C LYS A 75 -0.46 13.22 -2.45
N SER A 76 -0.64 14.42 -1.92
CA SER A 76 -0.25 14.72 -0.55
C SER A 76 -1.18 14.05 0.45
N TRP A 77 -0.60 13.55 1.54
CA TRP A 77 -1.30 12.96 2.67
C TRP A 77 -0.74 13.50 3.97
N ASN A 78 -1.63 13.75 4.92
CA ASN A 78 -1.23 14.24 6.23
C ASN A 78 -0.85 13.08 7.15
N ALA A 79 0.01 13.33 8.12
CA ALA A 79 0.23 12.43 9.25
C ALA A 79 -1.11 11.97 9.86
N GLY A 80 -1.17 10.69 10.24
CA GLY A 80 -2.40 10.04 10.69
C GLY A 80 -3.26 9.44 9.57
N THR A 81 -2.90 9.63 8.29
CA THR A 81 -3.59 8.95 7.19
C THR A 81 -3.43 7.44 7.30
N ILE A 82 -4.54 6.71 7.22
CA ILE A 82 -4.59 5.24 7.29
C ILE A 82 -3.89 4.63 6.07
N ILE A 83 -3.10 3.58 6.30
CA ILE A 83 -2.55 2.72 5.27
C ILE A 83 -2.72 1.25 5.66
N ALA A 84 -3.23 0.43 4.74
CA ALA A 84 -3.54 -0.98 4.99
C ALA A 84 -3.43 -1.85 3.74
N ARG A 85 -3.21 -3.17 3.90
CA ARG A 85 -3.32 -4.13 2.79
C ARG A 85 -4.79 -4.45 2.53
N ASN A 86 -5.41 -3.70 1.63
CA ASN A 86 -6.79 -3.96 1.17
C ASN A 86 -6.78 -4.76 -0.13
N PHE A 87 -7.85 -5.52 -0.39
CA PHE A 87 -8.05 -6.15 -1.69
C PHE A 87 -8.36 -5.07 -2.73
N THR A 88 -7.55 -5.01 -3.79
CA THR A 88 -7.57 -3.95 -4.80
C THR A 88 -8.16 -4.42 -6.12
N GLU A 89 -8.40 -3.48 -7.04
CA GLU A 89 -8.81 -3.80 -8.41
C GLU A 89 -7.71 -4.59 -9.14
N TYR A 90 -6.43 -4.28 -8.91
CA TYR A 90 -5.31 -5.06 -9.42
C TYR A 90 -5.36 -6.52 -8.94
N ASP A 91 -5.65 -6.76 -7.65
CA ASP A 91 -5.75 -8.13 -7.12
C ASP A 91 -6.82 -8.95 -7.86
N TYR A 92 -7.98 -8.32 -8.13
CA TYR A 92 -9.06 -8.96 -8.88
C TYR A 92 -8.68 -9.23 -10.34
N ASN A 93 -8.05 -8.26 -11.00
CA ASN A 93 -7.59 -8.43 -12.38
C ASN A 93 -6.50 -9.49 -12.50
N ALA A 94 -5.52 -9.50 -11.61
CA ALA A 94 -4.47 -10.51 -11.57
C ALA A 94 -5.05 -11.91 -11.36
N LEU A 95 -6.03 -12.05 -10.46
CA LEU A 95 -6.74 -13.31 -10.27
C LEU A 95 -7.42 -13.76 -11.57
N LYS A 96 -8.18 -12.88 -12.22
CA LYS A 96 -8.90 -13.20 -13.47
C LYS A 96 -7.96 -13.64 -14.59
N GLU A 97 -6.92 -12.85 -14.86
CA GLU A 97 -5.94 -13.11 -15.93
C GLU A 97 -5.17 -14.41 -15.72
N ASN A 98 -5.06 -14.89 -14.48
CA ASN A 98 -4.30 -16.09 -14.15
C ASN A 98 -5.15 -17.38 -14.19
N ILE A 99 -6.48 -17.26 -14.30
CA ILE A 99 -7.41 -18.39 -14.39
C ILE A 99 -8.08 -18.52 -15.78
N THR A 100 -7.76 -17.61 -16.70
CA THR A 100 -8.12 -17.64 -18.12
C THR A 100 -7.00 -18.22 -18.95
#